data_AF-A0A7Y3CED9-F1
#
_entry.id   AF-A0A7Y3CED9-F1
#
_cell.length_a   1.000
_cell.length_b   1.000
_cell.length_c   1.000
_cell.angle_alpha   90.00
_cell.angle_beta   90.00
_cell.angle_gamma   90.00
#
_symmetry.space_group_name_H-M   'P 1'
#
loop_
_entity.id
_entity.type
_entity.pdbx_description
1 polymer ?
#
loop_
_entity_poly.entity_id
_entity_poly.type
_entity_poly.pdbx_seq_one_letter_code
_entity_poly.pdbx_strand_id
1 'polypeptide(L)'
;MKTTALTETHQELGAKMVPFAGYMMPVSYEGVNVEHETVRNALGVFDVSHMGEFLIEGPKALELIQQVTTNDAAKLEVGMAQYSCLPNERGGIVDDLIIYRVKEEVYLLVVNASNIEKDWDHIARYNKDIGAEMKDISEAYSLLAIQGPKAVEAMQSLTSVDLSEIKFYRFVVADFADVPHVIISATGYTGSGGFEIYCKNEEVKQVWDKVIEAGAEYGIKPIGLAARDTLRLEMGYCLYGNDIDDKTSPLEAGLGWITKFTKDDFVNMDNLAIQKKEGVSRKLVAFELNERGIPRQG
;
A
#
# COMPACT_ATOMS: atom_id res chain seq x y z
N MET A 1 11.47 -9.82 -16.52
CA MET A 1 11.08 -8.85 -15.49
C MET A 1 10.14 -7.85 -16.15
N LYS A 2 8.99 -7.58 -15.53
CA LYS A 2 8.08 -6.51 -15.95
C LYS A 2 8.71 -5.13 -15.70
N THR A 3 8.17 -4.09 -16.30
CA THR A 3 8.62 -2.69 -16.20
C THR A 3 7.43 -1.80 -15.87
N THR A 4 7.64 -0.76 -15.07
CA THR A 4 6.63 0.29 -14.87
C THR A 4 6.69 1.31 -16.01
N ALA A 5 5.65 2.13 -16.14
CA ALA A 5 5.61 3.24 -17.11
C ALA A 5 6.71 4.30 -16.88
N LEU A 6 7.36 4.32 -15.71
CA LEU A 6 8.47 5.23 -15.39
C LEU A 6 9.87 4.57 -15.48
N THR A 7 9.97 3.34 -15.98
CA THR A 7 11.25 2.61 -16.02
C THR A 7 12.36 3.38 -16.74
N GLU A 8 12.07 3.98 -17.88
CA GLU A 8 13.03 4.79 -18.63
C GLU A 8 13.44 6.05 -17.85
N THR A 9 12.49 6.71 -17.20
CA THR A 9 12.74 7.87 -16.33
C THR A 9 13.70 7.51 -15.19
N HIS A 10 13.53 6.35 -14.56
CA HIS A 10 14.44 5.90 -13.51
C HIS A 10 15.86 5.66 -14.02
N GLN A 11 16.00 5.10 -15.22
CA GLN A 11 17.30 4.88 -15.85
C GLN A 11 18.00 6.18 -16.22
N GLU A 12 17.27 7.15 -16.77
CA GLU A 12 17.76 8.49 -17.10
C GLU A 12 18.22 9.26 -15.85
N LEU A 13 17.53 9.07 -14.72
CA LEU A 13 17.90 9.61 -13.41
C LEU A 13 19.10 8.88 -12.78
N GLY A 14 19.67 7.87 -13.45
CA GLY A 14 20.83 7.12 -12.97
C GLY A 14 20.52 6.16 -11.82
N ALA A 15 19.26 5.77 -11.64
CA ALA A 15 18.86 4.86 -10.58
C ALA A 15 19.55 3.50 -10.70
N LYS A 16 19.90 2.92 -9.56
CA LYS A 16 20.30 1.52 -9.50
C LYS A 16 19.06 0.64 -9.62
N MET A 17 18.84 0.06 -10.80
CA MET A 17 17.70 -0.81 -11.06
C MET A 17 17.96 -2.25 -10.60
N VAL A 18 17.00 -2.89 -9.94
CA VAL A 18 17.09 -4.30 -9.49
C VAL A 18 15.79 -5.07 -9.75
N PRO A 19 15.87 -6.41 -9.88
CA PRO A 19 14.70 -7.26 -9.78
C PRO A 19 14.03 -7.19 -8.41
N PHE A 20 12.74 -6.84 -8.36
CA PHE A 20 11.92 -6.85 -7.15
C PHE A 20 10.50 -7.29 -7.49
N ALA A 21 10.01 -8.35 -6.84
CA ALA A 21 8.65 -8.88 -7.04
C ALA A 21 8.22 -9.07 -8.52
N GLY A 22 9.15 -9.48 -9.39
CA GLY A 22 8.85 -9.67 -10.82
C GLY A 22 8.96 -8.40 -11.69
N TYR A 23 9.23 -7.22 -11.09
CA TYR A 23 9.48 -5.94 -11.77
C TYR A 23 10.95 -5.50 -11.71
N MET A 24 11.38 -4.68 -12.67
CA MET A 24 12.62 -3.90 -12.56
C MET A 24 12.33 -2.57 -11.88
N MET A 25 12.81 -2.39 -10.66
CA MET A 25 12.51 -1.23 -9.82
C MET A 25 13.79 -0.49 -9.38
N PRO A 26 13.73 0.84 -9.13
CA PRO A 26 14.86 1.60 -8.60
C PRO A 26 15.07 1.25 -7.12
N VAL A 27 16.19 0.61 -6.78
CA VAL A 27 16.52 0.32 -5.38
C VAL A 27 17.08 1.53 -4.65
N SER A 28 17.74 2.44 -5.37
CA SER A 28 18.34 3.67 -4.86
C SER A 28 18.75 4.57 -6.03
N TYR A 29 18.80 5.88 -5.79
CA TYR A 29 19.29 6.94 -6.66
C TYR A 29 20.58 7.55 -6.10
N GLU A 30 20.50 8.23 -4.95
CA GLU A 30 21.64 8.91 -4.31
C GLU A 30 22.25 8.12 -3.15
N GLY A 31 21.52 7.14 -2.62
CA GLY A 31 21.95 6.29 -1.51
C GLY A 31 20.94 6.26 -0.38
N VAL A 32 20.80 5.09 0.26
CA VAL A 32 19.75 4.79 1.25
C VAL A 32 19.64 5.83 2.36
N ASN A 33 20.77 6.23 2.97
CA ASN A 33 20.75 7.19 4.08
C ASN A 33 20.29 8.58 3.63
N VAL A 34 20.76 9.06 2.47
CA VAL A 34 20.39 10.39 1.96
C VAL A 34 18.90 10.40 1.62
N GLU A 35 18.46 9.39 0.90
CA GLU A 35 17.06 9.19 0.52
C GLU A 35 16.13 9.06 1.73
N HIS A 36 16.52 8.30 2.75
CA HIS A 36 15.79 8.18 4.01
C HIS A 36 15.62 9.54 4.70
N GLU A 37 16.74 10.25 4.91
CA GLU A 37 16.73 11.56 5.56
C GLU A 37 15.95 12.60 4.75
N THR A 38 15.94 12.51 3.42
CA THR A 38 15.09 13.37 2.57
C THR A 38 13.61 13.18 2.89
N VAL A 39 13.13 11.94 3.05
CA VAL A 39 11.71 11.69 3.38
C VAL A 39 11.36 12.09 4.82
N ARG A 40 12.31 11.96 5.75
CA ARG A 40 12.11 12.37 7.16
C ARG A 40 12.04 13.89 7.32
N ASN A 41 12.90 14.62 6.63
CA ASN A 41 13.09 16.05 6.87
C ASN A 41 12.44 16.97 5.81
N ALA A 42 12.11 16.44 4.62
CA ALA A 42 11.59 17.20 3.50
C ALA A 42 10.41 16.47 2.83
N LEU A 43 10.61 15.97 1.62
CA LEU A 43 9.67 15.12 0.89
C LEU A 43 10.39 14.28 -0.17
N GLY A 44 9.85 13.11 -0.48
CA GLY A 44 10.35 12.26 -1.56
C GLY A 44 9.22 11.60 -2.32
N VAL A 45 9.48 11.24 -3.57
CA VAL A 45 8.54 10.53 -4.44
C VAL A 45 9.04 9.12 -4.74
N PHE A 46 8.17 8.15 -4.55
CA PHE A 46 8.42 6.73 -4.85
C PHE A 46 7.53 6.31 -6.02
N ASP A 47 8.12 5.60 -6.99
CA ASP A 47 7.33 4.80 -7.93
C ASP A 47 7.00 3.46 -7.27
N VAL A 48 5.71 3.26 -6.98
CA VAL A 48 5.19 2.01 -6.44
C VAL A 48 4.14 1.39 -7.36
N SER A 49 4.21 1.68 -8.66
CA SER A 49 3.32 1.16 -9.72
C SER A 49 3.48 -0.34 -10.01
N HIS A 50 4.23 -1.06 -9.17
CA HIS A 50 4.36 -2.51 -9.21
C HIS A 50 3.29 -3.20 -8.35
N MET A 51 2.60 -2.45 -7.48
CA MET A 51 1.46 -2.93 -6.68
C MET A 51 0.33 -3.40 -7.60
N GLY A 52 -0.56 -4.23 -7.06
CA GLY A 52 -1.75 -4.69 -7.78
C GLY A 52 -2.99 -3.92 -7.37
N GLU A 53 -3.93 -3.78 -8.31
CA GLU A 53 -5.19 -3.07 -8.12
C GLU A 53 -6.36 -3.94 -8.57
N PHE A 54 -7.22 -4.34 -7.63
CA PHE A 54 -8.45 -5.08 -7.91
C PHE A 54 -9.68 -4.23 -7.66
N LEU A 55 -10.54 -4.12 -8.67
CA LEU A 55 -11.84 -3.50 -8.55
C LEU A 55 -12.89 -4.56 -8.23
N ILE A 56 -13.62 -4.39 -7.14
CA ILE A 56 -14.71 -5.26 -6.70
C ILE A 56 -16.00 -4.44 -6.71
N GLU A 57 -16.97 -4.86 -7.52
CA GLU A 57 -18.14 -4.07 -7.87
C GLU A 57 -19.47 -4.80 -7.65
N GLY A 58 -20.52 -3.99 -7.49
CA GLY A 58 -21.90 -4.42 -7.42
C GLY A 58 -22.38 -4.79 -6.01
N PRO A 59 -23.64 -5.21 -5.87
CA PRO A 59 -24.30 -5.37 -4.56
C PRO A 59 -23.68 -6.48 -3.69
N LYS A 60 -22.84 -7.33 -4.29
CA LYS A 60 -22.11 -8.41 -3.61
C LYS A 60 -20.67 -8.05 -3.22
N ALA A 61 -20.18 -6.86 -3.59
CA ALA A 61 -18.81 -6.45 -3.32
C ALA A 61 -18.48 -6.42 -1.83
N LEU A 62 -19.34 -5.79 -1.01
CA LEU A 62 -19.13 -5.72 0.44
C LEU A 62 -19.16 -7.12 1.09
N GLU A 63 -20.07 -7.98 0.64
CA GLU A 63 -20.19 -9.37 1.14
C GLU A 63 -18.89 -10.14 0.88
N LEU A 64 -18.35 -10.07 -0.33
CA LEU A 64 -17.07 -10.70 -0.67
C LEU A 64 -15.92 -10.14 0.17
N ILE A 65 -15.80 -8.81 0.28
CA ILE A 65 -14.71 -8.16 1.02
C ILE A 65 -14.79 -8.48 2.51
N GLN A 66 -16.00 -8.53 3.08
CA GLN A 66 -16.20 -8.96 4.46
C GLN A 66 -15.77 -10.42 4.64
N GLN A 67 -16.07 -11.30 3.69
CA GLN A 67 -15.67 -12.70 3.78
C GLN A 67 -14.15 -12.87 3.77
N VAL A 68 -13.45 -12.21 2.84
CA VAL A 68 -12.04 -12.51 2.56
C VAL A 68 -11.04 -11.68 3.35
N THR A 69 -11.48 -10.65 4.08
CA THR A 69 -10.57 -9.76 4.82
C THR A 69 -10.85 -9.78 6.33
N THR A 70 -9.86 -9.43 7.16
CA THR A 70 -10.03 -9.48 8.63
C THR A 70 -10.66 -8.21 9.24
N ASN A 71 -10.51 -7.06 8.58
CA ASN A 71 -11.09 -5.79 9.05
C ASN A 71 -12.56 -5.65 8.65
N ASP A 72 -13.27 -4.72 9.28
CA ASP A 72 -14.69 -4.47 9.02
C ASP A 72 -14.87 -3.39 7.95
N ALA A 73 -15.02 -3.84 6.71
CA ALA A 73 -15.21 -2.99 5.53
C ALA A 73 -16.58 -2.30 5.53
N ALA A 74 -17.56 -2.80 6.30
CA ALA A 74 -18.86 -2.14 6.42
C ALA A 74 -18.79 -0.79 7.17
N LYS A 75 -17.65 -0.49 7.82
CA LYS A 75 -17.39 0.81 8.45
C LYS A 75 -16.82 1.85 7.49
N LEU A 76 -16.45 1.47 6.27
CA LEU A 76 -15.97 2.41 5.27
C LEU A 76 -17.12 3.24 4.73
N GLU A 77 -16.98 4.56 4.77
CA GLU A 77 -17.78 5.49 3.98
C GLU A 77 -17.12 5.68 2.61
N VAL A 78 -17.87 6.17 1.62
CA VAL A 78 -17.28 6.57 0.33
C VAL A 78 -16.18 7.62 0.57
N GLY A 79 -15.01 7.42 -0.04
CA GLY A 79 -13.84 8.26 0.18
C GLY A 79 -13.00 7.86 1.41
N MET A 80 -13.29 6.74 2.05
CA MET A 80 -12.43 6.13 3.08
C MET A 80 -11.66 4.93 2.55
N ALA A 81 -10.48 4.75 3.11
CA ALA A 81 -9.68 3.54 2.97
C ALA A 81 -9.48 2.87 4.35
N GLN A 82 -9.07 1.61 4.36
CA GLN A 82 -8.56 0.95 5.57
C GLN A 82 -7.52 -0.11 5.24
N TYR A 83 -6.58 -0.30 6.15
CA TYR A 83 -5.69 -1.45 6.15
C TYR A 83 -6.41 -2.72 6.62
N SER A 84 -6.09 -3.85 5.99
CA SER A 84 -6.61 -5.17 6.33
C SER A 84 -5.62 -6.26 5.93
N CYS A 85 -5.97 -7.51 6.18
CA CYS A 85 -5.24 -8.66 5.63
C CYS A 85 -6.21 -9.75 5.16
N LEU A 86 -5.75 -10.56 4.22
CA LEU A 86 -6.39 -11.78 3.73
C LEU A 86 -5.89 -12.95 4.59
N PRO A 87 -6.70 -13.51 5.50
CA PRO A 87 -6.29 -14.68 6.26
C PRO A 87 -6.47 -15.94 5.39
N ASN A 88 -5.59 -16.92 5.56
CA ASN A 88 -5.81 -18.26 5.02
C ASN A 88 -6.55 -19.15 6.04
N GLU A 89 -6.99 -20.32 5.59
CA GLU A 89 -7.76 -21.29 6.37
C GLU A 89 -6.92 -21.99 7.47
N ARG A 90 -5.60 -21.78 7.48
CA ARG A 90 -4.62 -22.45 8.37
C ARG A 90 -4.03 -21.54 9.44
N GLY A 91 -4.47 -20.29 9.49
CA GLY A 91 -4.12 -19.32 10.53
C GLY A 91 -3.01 -18.35 10.14
N GLY A 92 -2.54 -18.38 8.89
CA GLY A 92 -1.58 -17.41 8.36
C GLY A 92 -2.24 -16.32 7.52
N ILE A 93 -1.40 -15.43 6.98
CA ILE A 93 -1.81 -14.31 6.13
C ILE A 93 -1.41 -14.61 4.69
N VAL A 94 -2.38 -14.56 3.77
CA VAL A 94 -2.15 -14.64 2.32
C VAL A 94 -1.55 -13.34 1.82
N ASP A 95 -2.09 -12.19 2.22
CA ASP A 95 -1.50 -10.88 1.98
C ASP A 95 -2.05 -9.83 2.95
N ASP A 96 -1.35 -8.70 3.07
CA ASP A 96 -1.89 -7.47 3.64
C ASP A 96 -2.18 -6.43 2.56
N LEU A 97 -3.21 -5.61 2.76
CA LEU A 97 -3.71 -4.72 1.71
C LEU A 97 -4.41 -3.48 2.26
N ILE A 98 -4.67 -2.52 1.36
CA ILE A 98 -5.57 -1.40 1.61
C ILE A 98 -6.85 -1.57 0.80
N ILE A 99 -7.99 -1.37 1.45
CA ILE A 99 -9.33 -1.40 0.84
C ILE A 99 -9.85 0.04 0.79
N TYR A 100 -10.19 0.52 -0.41
CA TYR A 100 -10.79 1.83 -0.67
C TYR A 100 -12.25 1.65 -1.02
N ARG A 101 -13.17 2.41 -0.39
CA ARG A 101 -14.57 2.48 -0.82
C ARG A 101 -14.76 3.67 -1.76
N VAL A 102 -14.73 3.41 -3.06
CA VAL A 102 -14.73 4.43 -4.12
C VAL A 102 -16.13 4.95 -4.41
N LYS A 103 -17.13 4.06 -4.38
CA LYS A 103 -18.57 4.39 -4.48
C LYS A 103 -19.36 3.43 -3.58
N GLU A 104 -20.68 3.58 -3.52
CA GLU A 104 -21.56 2.78 -2.64
C GLU A 104 -21.28 1.27 -2.74
N GLU A 105 -21.09 0.77 -3.96
CA GLU A 105 -20.87 -0.65 -4.28
C GLU A 105 -19.59 -0.85 -5.12
N VAL A 106 -18.60 0.03 -4.99
CA VAL A 106 -17.34 -0.06 -5.74
C VAL A 106 -16.18 0.09 -4.78
N TYR A 107 -15.34 -0.94 -4.73
CA TYR A 107 -14.18 -1.00 -3.87
C TYR A 107 -12.93 -1.25 -4.69
N LEU A 108 -11.84 -0.59 -4.31
CA LEU A 108 -10.51 -0.82 -4.87
C LEU A 108 -9.64 -1.46 -3.79
N LEU A 109 -9.11 -2.64 -4.07
CA LEU A 109 -8.15 -3.35 -3.22
C LEU A 109 -6.76 -3.14 -3.81
N VAL A 110 -5.82 -2.66 -3.00
CA VAL A 110 -4.42 -2.44 -3.40
C VAL A 110 -3.55 -3.45 -2.67
N VAL A 111 -2.97 -4.40 -3.42
CA VAL A 111 -2.27 -5.60 -2.92
C VAL A 111 -0.78 -5.58 -3.26
N ASN A 112 0.02 -6.41 -2.58
CA ASN A 112 1.45 -6.48 -2.80
C ASN A 112 1.79 -7.08 -4.18
N ALA A 113 2.79 -6.49 -4.84
CA ALA A 113 3.24 -6.86 -6.18
C ALA A 113 3.56 -8.36 -6.37
N SER A 114 4.17 -8.99 -5.37
CA SER A 114 4.54 -10.41 -5.45
C SER A 114 3.35 -11.36 -5.30
N ASN A 115 2.20 -10.84 -4.86
CA ASN A 115 1.05 -11.62 -4.44
C ASN A 115 -0.16 -11.44 -5.37
N ILE A 116 -0.11 -10.55 -6.36
CA ILE A 116 -1.24 -10.25 -7.27
C ILE A 116 -1.98 -11.51 -7.72
N GLU A 117 -1.30 -12.46 -8.38
CA GLU A 117 -1.94 -13.69 -8.87
C GLU A 117 -2.50 -14.56 -7.73
N LYS A 118 -1.73 -14.70 -6.63
CA LYS A 118 -2.11 -15.49 -5.46
C LYS A 118 -3.34 -14.91 -4.75
N ASP A 119 -3.43 -13.59 -4.65
CA ASP A 119 -4.50 -12.88 -3.97
C ASP A 119 -5.77 -12.89 -4.82
N TRP A 120 -5.62 -12.68 -6.13
CA TRP A 120 -6.70 -12.84 -7.09
C TRP A 120 -7.33 -14.23 -6.98
N ASP A 121 -6.51 -15.29 -7.03
CA ASP A 121 -6.98 -16.67 -6.92
C ASP A 121 -7.62 -16.97 -5.56
N HIS A 122 -7.07 -16.41 -4.47
CA HIS A 122 -7.64 -16.53 -3.14
C HIS A 122 -9.03 -15.90 -3.07
N ILE A 123 -9.18 -14.65 -3.50
CA ILE A 123 -10.47 -13.95 -3.48
C ILE A 123 -11.46 -14.62 -4.44
N ALA A 124 -11.02 -14.98 -5.65
CA ALA A 124 -11.85 -15.63 -6.66
C ALA A 124 -12.41 -16.98 -6.19
N ARG A 125 -11.69 -17.71 -5.32
CA ARG A 125 -12.18 -18.95 -4.71
C ARG A 125 -13.49 -18.74 -3.97
N TYR A 126 -13.56 -17.73 -3.10
CA TYR A 126 -14.77 -17.40 -2.34
C TYR A 126 -15.82 -16.72 -3.20
N ASN A 127 -15.38 -15.98 -4.22
CA ASN A 127 -16.30 -15.31 -5.14
C ASN A 127 -17.12 -16.27 -6.01
N LYS A 128 -16.71 -17.55 -6.15
CA LYS A 128 -17.51 -18.57 -6.87
C LYS A 128 -18.92 -18.73 -6.30
N ASP A 129 -19.07 -18.58 -4.98
CA ASP A 129 -20.35 -18.73 -4.30
C ASP A 129 -21.06 -17.37 -4.10
N ILE A 130 -20.29 -16.29 -3.89
CA ILE A 130 -20.82 -14.94 -3.59
C ILE A 130 -21.27 -14.20 -4.86
N GLY A 131 -20.48 -14.28 -5.94
CA GLY A 131 -20.83 -13.71 -7.24
C GLY A 131 -20.73 -12.19 -7.37
N ALA A 132 -19.74 -11.55 -6.74
CA ALA A 132 -19.39 -10.15 -7.00
C ALA A 132 -18.67 -9.98 -8.35
N GLU A 133 -18.74 -8.79 -8.94
CA GLU A 133 -17.96 -8.45 -10.12
C GLU A 133 -16.52 -8.13 -9.69
N MET A 134 -15.53 -8.76 -10.33
CA MET A 134 -14.11 -8.56 -10.05
C MET A 134 -13.37 -8.18 -11.33
N LYS A 135 -12.50 -7.18 -11.27
CA LYS A 135 -11.59 -6.79 -12.35
C LYS A 135 -10.19 -6.56 -11.80
N ASP A 136 -9.21 -7.20 -12.41
CA ASP A 136 -7.80 -6.83 -12.21
C ASP A 136 -7.48 -5.67 -13.16
N ILE A 137 -7.15 -4.51 -12.59
CA ILE A 137 -6.82 -3.29 -13.32
C ILE A 137 -5.36 -2.89 -13.15
N SER A 138 -4.52 -3.77 -12.59
CA SER A 138 -3.12 -3.47 -12.23
C SER A 138 -2.29 -2.98 -13.43
N GLU A 139 -2.52 -3.55 -14.61
CA GLU A 139 -1.77 -3.18 -15.83
C GLU A 139 -2.24 -1.84 -16.44
N ALA A 140 -3.27 -1.19 -15.88
CA ALA A 140 -3.81 0.08 -16.38
C ALA A 140 -3.40 1.31 -15.55
N TYR A 141 -2.99 1.11 -14.29
CA TYR A 141 -2.73 2.18 -13.33
C TYR A 141 -1.28 2.23 -12.88
N SER A 142 -0.86 3.44 -12.53
CA SER A 142 0.39 3.72 -11.84
C SER A 142 0.11 4.34 -10.49
N LEU A 143 1.05 4.14 -9.56
CA LEU A 143 0.96 4.63 -8.19
C LEU A 143 2.24 5.34 -7.77
N LEU A 144 2.12 6.62 -7.45
CA LEU A 144 3.20 7.41 -6.87
C LEU A 144 2.92 7.67 -5.39
N ALA A 145 3.88 7.35 -4.52
CA ALA A 145 3.81 7.76 -3.13
C ALA A 145 4.67 9.02 -2.93
N ILE A 146 4.04 10.14 -2.57
CA ILE A 146 4.70 11.42 -2.29
C ILE A 146 4.68 11.62 -0.78
N GLN A 147 5.82 11.43 -0.12
CA GLN A 147 5.88 11.22 1.32
C GLN A 147 6.86 12.17 1.98
N GLY A 148 6.48 12.75 3.11
CA GLY A 148 7.31 13.68 3.87
C GLY A 148 6.51 14.80 4.53
N PRO A 149 7.05 15.45 5.58
CA PRO A 149 6.37 16.54 6.30
C PRO A 149 6.01 17.74 5.43
N LYS A 150 6.64 17.89 4.25
CA LYS A 150 6.37 18.98 3.29
C LYS A 150 5.39 18.62 2.17
N ALA A 151 4.88 17.39 2.12
CA ALA A 151 4.05 16.92 1.01
C ALA A 151 2.79 17.76 0.76
N VAL A 152 2.07 18.17 1.82
CA VAL A 152 0.85 18.99 1.70
C VAL A 152 1.18 20.35 1.07
N GLU A 153 2.15 21.06 1.63
CA GLU A 153 2.55 22.41 1.18
C GLU A 153 3.07 22.37 -0.27
N ALA A 154 3.92 21.38 -0.57
CA ALA A 154 4.57 21.26 -1.87
C ALA A 154 3.62 20.89 -3.00
N MET A 155 2.65 20.00 -2.74
CA MET A 155 1.78 19.46 -3.79
C MET A 155 0.48 20.26 -3.98
N GLN A 156 0.18 21.23 -3.11
CA GLN A 156 -1.10 21.94 -3.13
C GLN A 156 -1.38 22.66 -4.46
N SER A 157 -0.34 23.17 -5.14
CA SER A 157 -0.50 23.85 -6.43
C SER A 157 -0.90 22.90 -7.57
N LEU A 158 -0.82 21.59 -7.37
CA LEU A 158 -1.10 20.59 -8.40
C LEU A 158 -2.58 20.21 -8.46
N THR A 159 -3.42 20.64 -7.51
CA THR A 159 -4.84 20.24 -7.44
C THR A 159 -5.72 21.39 -6.99
N SER A 160 -6.98 21.38 -7.43
CA SER A 160 -8.01 22.28 -6.93
C SER A 160 -8.52 21.94 -5.51
N VAL A 161 -8.22 20.75 -5.00
CA VAL A 161 -8.66 20.31 -3.66
C VAL A 161 -7.69 20.79 -2.58
N ASP A 162 -8.23 21.22 -1.43
CA ASP A 162 -7.42 21.47 -0.24
C ASP A 162 -6.86 20.16 0.31
N LEU A 163 -5.56 19.93 0.11
CA LEU A 163 -4.87 18.71 0.52
C LEU A 163 -4.81 18.56 2.04
N SER A 164 -4.87 19.67 2.79
CA SER A 164 -4.80 19.64 4.26
C SER A 164 -6.06 19.07 4.91
N GLU A 165 -7.19 19.08 4.19
CA GLU A 165 -8.47 18.55 4.63
C GLU A 165 -8.62 17.04 4.40
N ILE A 166 -7.75 16.43 3.58
CA ILE A 166 -7.76 14.98 3.33
C ILE A 166 -7.11 14.27 4.53
N LYS A 167 -7.96 13.81 5.45
CA LYS A 167 -7.53 13.11 6.67
C LYS A 167 -6.90 11.76 6.35
N PHE A 168 -6.03 11.28 7.23
CA PHE A 168 -5.39 9.96 7.12
C PHE A 168 -6.42 8.85 6.83
N TYR A 169 -6.11 7.97 5.87
CA TYR A 169 -7.01 6.93 5.35
C TYR A 169 -8.32 7.47 4.74
N ARG A 170 -8.32 8.72 4.27
CA ARG A 170 -9.32 9.26 3.35
C ARG A 170 -8.67 9.61 2.02
N PHE A 171 -9.50 9.66 0.99
CA PHE A 171 -9.09 10.04 -0.35
C PHE A 171 -10.19 10.82 -1.06
N VAL A 172 -9.79 11.48 -2.14
CA VAL A 172 -10.70 12.11 -3.09
C VAL A 172 -10.33 11.68 -4.50
N VAL A 173 -11.29 11.80 -5.43
CA VAL A 173 -11.02 11.73 -6.87
C VAL A 173 -11.16 13.14 -7.43
N ALA A 174 -10.07 13.71 -7.90
CA ALA A 174 -10.01 15.11 -8.32
C ALA A 174 -8.95 15.34 -9.40
N ASP A 175 -8.81 16.59 -9.84
CA ASP A 175 -7.69 17.00 -10.67
C ASP A 175 -6.37 16.96 -9.88
N PHE A 176 -5.31 16.47 -10.50
CA PHE A 176 -3.96 16.54 -9.96
C PHE A 176 -2.95 16.59 -11.12
N ALA A 177 -2.02 17.55 -11.10
CA ALA A 177 -1.00 17.72 -12.13
C ALA A 177 -1.56 17.76 -13.57
N ASP A 178 -2.60 18.57 -13.77
CA ASP A 178 -3.35 18.73 -15.03
C ASP A 178 -4.10 17.47 -15.52
N VAL A 179 -4.22 16.43 -14.68
CA VAL A 179 -4.99 15.20 -14.95
C VAL A 179 -6.30 15.22 -14.17
N PRO A 180 -7.48 15.05 -14.79
CA PRO A 180 -8.77 15.38 -14.17
C PRO A 180 -9.32 14.34 -13.16
N HIS A 181 -8.86 13.09 -13.22
CA HIS A 181 -9.46 11.98 -12.48
C HIS A 181 -8.42 11.13 -11.75
N VAL A 182 -7.73 11.77 -10.80
CA VAL A 182 -6.67 11.16 -10.00
C VAL A 182 -7.22 10.83 -8.62
N ILE A 183 -6.91 9.63 -8.12
CA ILE A 183 -7.17 9.30 -6.71
C ILE A 183 -6.03 9.91 -5.89
N ILE A 184 -6.36 10.85 -5.01
CA ILE A 184 -5.42 11.48 -4.07
C ILE A 184 -5.75 10.94 -2.69
N SER A 185 -4.94 10.01 -2.20
CA SER A 185 -5.14 9.33 -0.93
C SER A 185 -4.16 9.80 0.13
N ALA A 186 -4.63 10.17 1.32
CA ALA A 186 -3.77 10.41 2.48
C ALA A 186 -3.37 9.09 3.15
N THR A 187 -2.60 8.29 2.42
CA THR A 187 -2.02 7.01 2.84
C THR A 187 -0.51 7.02 2.59
N GLY A 188 0.18 6.02 3.12
CA GLY A 188 1.62 5.93 2.96
C GLY A 188 2.27 4.86 3.82
N TYR A 189 3.52 4.54 3.46
CA TYR A 189 4.30 3.46 4.06
C TYR A 189 5.59 3.96 4.72
N THR A 190 5.60 5.22 5.15
CA THR A 190 6.82 5.87 5.66
C THR A 190 6.68 6.34 7.10
N GLY A 191 5.47 6.70 7.54
CA GLY A 191 5.26 7.41 8.81
C GLY A 191 5.58 8.90 8.79
N SER A 192 6.00 9.46 7.65
CA SER A 192 6.26 10.90 7.50
C SER A 192 5.04 11.70 7.04
N GLY A 193 3.89 11.06 6.85
CA GLY A 193 2.72 11.66 6.18
C GLY A 193 2.94 11.83 4.68
N GLY A 194 1.92 12.35 3.99
CA GLY A 194 1.93 12.53 2.54
C GLY A 194 0.75 11.85 1.86
N PHE A 195 0.91 11.62 0.56
CA PHE A 195 -0.15 11.12 -0.31
C PHE A 195 0.31 9.95 -1.18
N GLU A 196 -0.65 9.16 -1.60
CA GLU A 196 -0.54 8.19 -2.68
C GLU A 196 -1.46 8.62 -3.83
N ILE A 197 -0.89 8.70 -5.02
CA ILE A 197 -1.47 9.29 -6.22
C ILE A 197 -1.65 8.17 -7.25
N TYR A 198 -2.92 7.81 -7.54
CA TYR A 198 -3.25 6.81 -8.55
C TYR A 198 -3.74 7.50 -9.82
N CYS A 199 -3.06 7.22 -10.93
CA CYS A 199 -3.40 7.74 -12.26
C CYS A 199 -3.20 6.64 -13.31
N LYS A 200 -3.64 6.86 -14.55
CA LYS A 200 -3.39 5.88 -15.60
C LYS A 200 -1.93 5.84 -15.99
N ASN A 201 -1.48 4.71 -16.52
CA ASN A 201 -0.11 4.54 -17.02
C ASN A 201 0.29 5.58 -18.09
N GLU A 202 -0.65 6.04 -18.92
CA GLU A 202 -0.41 7.06 -19.94
C GLU A 202 -0.22 8.48 -19.36
N GLU A 203 -0.63 8.70 -18.10
CA GLU A 203 -0.62 10.00 -17.42
C GLU A 203 0.58 10.14 -16.47
N VAL A 204 1.13 9.02 -15.96
CA VAL A 204 2.08 9.03 -14.84
C VAL A 204 3.36 9.82 -15.10
N LYS A 205 3.86 9.86 -16.34
CA LYS A 205 5.08 10.62 -16.66
C LYS A 205 4.87 12.12 -16.45
N GLN A 206 3.72 12.63 -16.91
CA GLN A 206 3.35 14.03 -16.68
C GLN A 206 3.18 14.31 -15.19
N VAL A 207 2.48 13.42 -14.46
CA VAL A 207 2.27 13.57 -13.02
C VAL A 207 3.61 13.59 -12.29
N TRP A 208 4.51 12.67 -12.61
CA TRP A 208 5.87 12.62 -12.05
C TRP A 208 6.62 13.92 -12.27
N ASP A 209 6.66 14.43 -13.51
CA ASP A 209 7.39 15.65 -13.84
C ASP A 209 6.85 16.86 -13.07
N LYS A 210 5.52 16.99 -12.99
CA LYS A 210 4.85 18.06 -12.25
C LYS A 210 5.09 17.96 -10.74
N VAL A 211 5.13 16.75 -10.19
CA VAL A 211 5.47 16.51 -8.78
C VAL A 211 6.91 16.93 -8.49
N ILE A 212 7.86 16.54 -9.34
CA ILE A 212 9.26 16.95 -9.19
C ILE A 212 9.40 18.47 -9.31
N GLU A 213 8.73 19.09 -10.29
CA GLU A 213 8.73 20.54 -10.48
C GLU A 213 8.18 21.29 -9.26
N ALA A 214 6.97 20.93 -8.79
CA ALA A 214 6.33 21.59 -7.66
C ALA A 214 7.08 21.37 -6.34
N GLY A 215 7.70 20.20 -6.16
CA GLY A 215 8.48 19.88 -4.98
C GLY A 215 9.90 20.43 -4.96
N ALA A 216 10.38 21.05 -6.06
CA ALA A 216 11.78 21.44 -6.20
C ALA A 216 12.24 22.43 -5.10
N GLU A 217 11.44 23.45 -4.80
CA GLU A 217 11.73 24.43 -3.74
C GLU A 217 11.68 23.81 -2.33
N TYR A 218 11.03 22.66 -2.20
CA TYR A 218 10.90 21.90 -0.95
C TYR A 218 11.95 20.80 -0.82
N GLY A 219 12.84 20.64 -1.80
CA GLY A 219 13.91 19.65 -1.78
C GLY A 219 13.44 18.22 -2.10
N ILE A 220 12.40 18.08 -2.93
CA ILE A 220 11.91 16.77 -3.36
C ILE A 220 13.01 15.96 -4.06
N LYS A 221 13.04 14.65 -3.80
CA LYS A 221 13.90 13.70 -4.53
C LYS A 221 13.15 12.43 -4.89
N PRO A 222 13.55 11.75 -5.99
CA PRO A 222 13.13 10.38 -6.22
C PRO A 222 13.77 9.45 -5.17
N ILE A 223 12.97 8.53 -4.63
CA ILE A 223 13.37 7.65 -3.54
C ILE A 223 13.23 6.18 -3.96
N GLY A 224 14.27 5.40 -3.71
CA GLY A 224 14.33 3.98 -4.06
C GLY A 224 13.77 3.05 -2.99
N LEU A 225 13.62 1.78 -3.37
CA LEU A 225 13.04 0.73 -2.52
C LEU A 225 13.84 0.47 -1.22
N ALA A 226 15.16 0.68 -1.21
CA ALA A 226 15.94 0.45 0.01
C ALA A 226 15.62 1.48 1.10
N ALA A 227 15.44 2.75 0.72
CA ALA A 227 15.00 3.77 1.68
C ALA A 227 13.56 3.49 2.13
N ARG A 228 12.67 3.05 1.22
CA ARG A 228 11.31 2.60 1.58
C ARG A 228 11.32 1.55 2.69
N ASP A 229 12.19 0.54 2.58
CA ASP A 229 12.31 -0.53 3.58
C ASP A 229 12.82 -0.02 4.94
N THR A 230 13.75 0.93 4.96
CA THR A 230 14.19 1.53 6.23
C THR A 230 13.09 2.39 6.89
N LEU A 231 12.36 3.18 6.12
CA LEU A 231 11.31 4.09 6.62
C LEU A 231 10.13 3.32 7.23
N ARG A 232 9.69 2.25 6.56
CA ARG A 232 8.60 1.40 7.06
C ARG A 232 9.01 0.61 8.31
N LEU A 233 10.28 0.18 8.38
CA LEU A 233 10.80 -0.61 9.48
C LEU A 233 10.84 0.22 10.77
N GLU A 234 11.25 1.48 10.69
CA GLU A 234 11.19 2.42 11.82
C GLU A 234 9.78 2.60 12.38
N MET A 235 8.77 2.52 11.50
CA MET A 235 7.37 2.59 11.89
C MET A 235 6.80 1.25 12.40
N GLY A 236 7.56 0.17 12.29
CA GLY A 236 7.09 -1.18 12.60
C GLY A 236 6.02 -1.67 11.63
N TYR A 237 5.95 -1.13 10.41
CA TYR A 237 5.03 -1.62 9.40
C TYR A 237 5.51 -2.96 8.83
N CYS A 238 4.58 -3.91 8.72
CA CYS A 238 4.85 -5.24 8.21
C CYS A 238 5.14 -5.19 6.70
N LEU A 239 6.06 -6.04 6.26
CA LEU A 239 6.33 -6.34 4.86
C LEU A 239 6.05 -7.82 4.62
N TYR A 240 5.12 -8.11 3.71
CA TYR A 240 4.81 -9.48 3.33
C TYR A 240 6.05 -10.24 2.84
N GLY A 241 6.17 -11.50 3.24
CA GLY A 241 7.31 -12.37 2.94
C GLY A 241 8.52 -12.15 3.86
N ASN A 242 8.48 -11.14 4.72
CA ASN A 242 9.49 -10.90 5.75
C ASN A 242 8.89 -11.00 7.15
N ASP A 243 7.91 -10.15 7.46
CA ASP A 243 7.33 -10.05 8.82
C ASP A 243 6.05 -10.89 8.96
N ILE A 244 5.33 -11.06 7.85
CA ILE A 244 4.08 -11.81 7.74
C ILE A 244 4.11 -12.71 6.52
N ASP A 245 3.45 -13.86 6.61
CA ASP A 245 3.39 -14.86 5.57
C ASP A 245 2.23 -15.84 5.80
N ASP A 246 2.13 -16.87 4.95
CA ASP A 246 1.13 -17.93 5.02
C ASP A 246 1.15 -18.75 6.32
N LYS A 247 2.13 -18.54 7.21
CA LYS A 247 2.30 -19.27 8.47
C LYS A 247 2.25 -18.36 9.71
N THR A 248 2.04 -17.06 9.53
CA THR A 248 2.04 -16.08 10.61
C THR A 248 0.66 -15.50 10.75
N SER A 249 0.04 -15.66 11.92
CA SER A 249 -1.31 -15.13 12.12
C SER A 249 -1.31 -13.62 12.29
N PRO A 250 -2.43 -12.93 11.98
CA PRO A 250 -2.54 -11.49 12.25
C PRO A 250 -2.39 -11.18 13.74
N LEU A 251 -2.70 -12.11 14.65
CA LEU A 251 -2.49 -11.89 16.08
C LEU A 251 -1.01 -12.01 16.48
N GLU A 252 -0.29 -13.01 15.92
CA GLU A 252 1.16 -13.16 16.12
C GLU A 252 1.93 -11.96 15.56
N ALA A 253 1.48 -11.41 14.43
CA ALA A 253 2.06 -10.24 13.77
C ALA A 253 1.77 -8.91 14.48
N GLY A 254 1.00 -8.90 15.58
CA GLY A 254 0.58 -7.66 16.25
C GLY A 254 -0.52 -6.89 15.51
N LEU A 255 -1.13 -7.49 14.48
CA LEU A 255 -2.20 -6.94 13.65
C LEU A 255 -3.61 -7.21 14.22
N GLY A 256 -3.72 -7.56 15.50
CA GLY A 256 -5.03 -7.79 16.15
C GLY A 256 -5.96 -6.55 16.15
N TRP A 257 -5.43 -5.36 15.88
CA TRP A 257 -6.21 -4.13 15.73
C TRP A 257 -7.01 -4.08 14.42
N ILE A 258 -6.59 -4.77 13.36
CA ILE A 258 -7.37 -4.97 12.12
C ILE A 258 -8.20 -6.25 12.14
N THR A 259 -8.04 -7.15 13.11
CA THR A 259 -8.81 -8.41 13.17
C THR A 259 -10.13 -8.26 13.92
N LYS A 260 -11.24 -8.10 13.20
CA LYS A 260 -12.55 -7.75 13.76
C LYS A 260 -13.48 -8.96 13.93
N PHE A 261 -13.50 -9.50 15.14
CA PHE A 261 -14.44 -10.57 15.54
C PHE A 261 -15.88 -10.10 15.80
N THR A 262 -16.19 -8.84 15.51
CA THR A 262 -17.55 -8.28 15.56
C THR A 262 -18.29 -8.42 14.24
N LYS A 263 -17.61 -8.90 13.19
CA LYS A 263 -18.20 -9.27 11.90
C LYS A 263 -19.00 -10.56 12.04
N ASP A 264 -19.90 -10.80 11.10
CA ASP A 264 -20.70 -12.03 11.08
C ASP A 264 -19.83 -13.26 10.79
N ASP A 265 -18.99 -13.18 9.76
CA ASP A 265 -18.00 -14.20 9.40
C ASP A 265 -16.84 -13.57 8.61
N PHE A 266 -15.71 -14.26 8.58
CA PHE A 266 -14.63 -14.09 7.62
C PHE A 266 -13.75 -15.35 7.63
N VAL A 267 -12.91 -15.50 6.60
CA VAL A 267 -12.03 -16.67 6.48
C VAL A 267 -11.25 -16.92 7.77
N ASN A 268 -11.44 -18.11 8.34
CA ASN A 268 -10.74 -18.60 9.52
C ASN A 268 -11.03 -17.82 10.82
N MET A 269 -12.15 -17.10 10.89
CA MET A 269 -12.55 -16.31 12.07
C MET A 269 -12.57 -17.13 13.36
N ASP A 270 -13.13 -18.34 13.33
CA ASP A 270 -13.26 -19.19 14.53
C ASP A 270 -11.91 -19.56 15.16
N ASN A 271 -10.94 -20.02 14.36
CA ASN A 271 -9.63 -20.39 14.89
C ASN A 271 -8.87 -19.16 15.39
N LEU A 272 -8.99 -18.02 14.71
CA LEU A 272 -8.40 -16.76 15.15
C LEU A 272 -9.06 -16.26 16.45
N ALA A 273 -10.36 -16.52 16.66
CA ALA A 273 -11.06 -16.16 17.89
C ALA A 273 -10.58 -17.02 19.07
N ILE A 274 -10.36 -18.32 18.83
CA ILE A 274 -9.74 -19.23 19.80
C ILE A 274 -8.33 -18.73 20.15
N GLN A 275 -7.48 -18.45 19.14
CA GLN A 275 -6.13 -17.92 19.36
C GLN A 275 -6.14 -16.60 20.15
N LYS A 276 -7.09 -15.70 19.89
CA LYS A 276 -7.24 -14.44 20.66
C LYS A 276 -7.56 -14.69 22.13
N LYS A 277 -8.38 -15.70 22.42
CA LYS A 277 -8.77 -16.06 23.79
C LYS A 277 -7.64 -16.77 24.55
N GLU A 278 -6.94 -17.68 23.88
CA GLU A 278 -5.88 -18.50 24.49
C GLU A 278 -4.53 -17.77 24.56
N GLY A 279 -4.32 -16.79 23.69
CA GLY A 279 -3.06 -16.08 23.53
C GLY A 279 -2.21 -16.67 22.39
N VAL A 280 -1.16 -15.92 22.02
CA VAL A 280 -0.24 -16.31 20.93
C VAL A 280 1.04 -16.94 21.49
N SER A 281 1.57 -17.96 20.81
CA SER A 281 2.84 -18.61 21.18
C SER A 281 4.06 -17.90 20.60
N ARG A 282 3.88 -17.07 19.57
CA ARG A 282 4.89 -16.19 18.96
C ARG A 282 4.34 -14.76 18.87
N LYS A 283 5.24 -13.78 18.89
CA LYS A 283 4.87 -12.38 18.72
C LYS A 283 5.97 -11.62 17.98
N LEU A 284 5.58 -10.84 16.98
CA LEU A 284 6.48 -9.89 16.33
C LEU A 284 6.84 -8.75 17.30
N VAL A 285 8.13 -8.53 17.50
CA VAL A 285 8.67 -7.51 18.41
C VAL A 285 9.84 -6.79 17.74
N ALA A 286 10.04 -5.53 18.11
CA ALA A 286 11.20 -4.76 17.67
C ALA A 286 12.42 -5.07 18.54
N PHE A 287 13.60 -5.13 17.90
CA PHE A 287 14.88 -5.27 18.59
C PHE A 287 15.77 -4.07 18.25
N GLU A 288 16.47 -3.57 19.26
CA GLU A 288 17.57 -2.63 19.09
C GLU A 288 18.88 -3.39 19.34
N LEU A 289 19.83 -3.28 18.40
CA LEU A 289 21.15 -3.88 18.57
C LEU A 289 22.06 -2.92 19.33
N ASN A 290 22.78 -3.44 20.31
CA ASN A 290 23.79 -2.66 21.05
C ASN A 290 25.01 -2.29 20.18
N GLU A 291 25.29 -3.07 19.15
CA GLU A 291 26.43 -2.89 18.26
C GLU A 291 25.97 -2.73 16.81
N ARG A 292 26.83 -2.14 15.97
CA ARG A 292 26.53 -1.94 14.57
C ARG A 292 26.42 -3.28 13.84
N GLY A 293 25.22 -3.60 13.39
CA GLY A 293 24.92 -4.77 12.56
C GLY A 293 23.57 -4.62 11.88
N ILE A 294 23.34 -5.40 10.83
CA ILE A 294 22.02 -5.50 10.19
C ILE A 294 21.62 -6.99 10.29
N PRO A 295 20.69 -7.36 11.18
CA PRO A 295 20.14 -8.71 11.20
C PRO A 295 19.50 -9.02 9.85
N ARG A 296 19.71 -10.23 9.35
CA ARG A 296 19.10 -10.73 8.11
C ARG A 296 18.55 -12.13 8.37
N GLN A 297 17.64 -12.56 7.50
CA GLN A 297 17.20 -13.96 7.48
C GLN A 297 18.43 -14.89 7.32
N GLY A 298 18.47 -15.95 8.12
CA GLY A 298 19.50 -16.99 8.12
C GLY A 298 18.89 -18.36 8.32
#